data_AF-V5IAE4-F1
#
_entry.id   AF-V5IAE4-F1
#
_cell.length_a   1.000
_cell.length_b   1.000
_cell.length_c   1.000
_cell.angle_alpha   90.00
_cell.angle_beta   90.00
_cell.angle_gamma   90.00
#
_symmetry.space_group_name_H-M   'P 1'
#
loop_
_entity.id
_entity.type
_entity.pdbx_description
1 polymer ?
#
loop_
_entity_poly.entity_id
_entity_poly.type
_entity_poly.pdbx_seq_one_letter_code
_entity_poly.pdbx_strand_id
1 'polypeptide(L)'
;AEQSYEALNLKTSNLMPHITDWFQFNLLLINANKTNSILFRHSRNNHNFPKKINIDNTDIAYISTTKFLGITIDEHMNWRAPAQLLCGRLSKICSTLKELKKVMDQKTLITAS
;
A
#
# COMPACT_ATOMS: atom_id res chain seq x y z
N ALA A 1 -15.65 10.64 -18.60
CA ALA A 1 -14.93 9.71 -17.72
C ALA A 1 -14.35 8.53 -18.52
N GLU A 2 -15.17 7.85 -19.32
CA GLU A 2 -14.78 6.69 -20.14
C GLU A 2 -13.60 6.94 -21.11
N GLN A 3 -13.65 8.05 -21.88
CA GLN A 3 -12.52 8.48 -22.74
C GLN A 3 -11.20 8.71 -21.96
N SER A 4 -11.27 9.09 -20.68
CA SER A 4 -10.07 9.30 -19.86
C SER A 4 -9.41 7.96 -19.49
N TYR A 5 -10.17 6.87 -19.40
CA TYR A 5 -9.64 5.55 -19.06
C TYR A 5 -9.11 4.82 -20.29
N GLU A 6 -9.71 5.01 -21.46
CA GLU A 6 -9.13 4.55 -22.72
C GLU A 6 -7.77 5.22 -22.98
N ALA A 7 -7.69 6.53 -22.77
CA ALA A 7 -6.43 7.26 -22.86
C ALA A 7 -5.40 6.75 -21.83
N LEU A 8 -5.83 6.39 -20.62
CA LEU A 8 -4.96 5.79 -19.61
C LEU A 8 -4.45 4.41 -20.07
N ASN A 9 -5.33 3.54 -20.55
CA ASN A 9 -4.95 2.20 -21.06
C ASN A 9 -3.96 2.28 -22.21
N LEU A 10 -4.18 3.22 -23.13
CA LEU A 10 -3.30 3.43 -24.27
C LEU A 10 -1.93 3.94 -23.81
N LYS A 11 -1.88 4.90 -22.87
CA LYS A 11 -0.63 5.35 -22.25
C LYS A 11 0.09 4.22 -21.52
N THR A 12 -0.61 3.42 -20.73
CA THR A 12 -0.03 2.29 -20.01
C THR A 12 0.53 1.25 -20.98
N SER A 13 -0.22 0.87 -22.01
CA SER A 13 0.22 -0.12 -23.00
C SER A 13 1.45 0.36 -23.78
N ASN A 14 1.55 1.66 -24.06
CA ASN A 14 2.72 2.24 -24.72
C ASN A 14 3.93 2.34 -23.78
N LEU A 15 3.71 2.55 -22.47
CA LEU A 15 4.79 2.75 -21.50
C LEU A 15 5.36 1.43 -20.95
N MET A 16 4.53 0.39 -20.81
CA MET A 16 4.95 -0.88 -20.21
C MET A 16 6.16 -1.55 -20.90
N PRO A 17 6.28 -1.56 -22.24
CA PRO A 17 7.48 -2.08 -22.90
C PRO A 17 8.75 -1.35 -22.45
N HIS A 18 8.73 -0.02 -22.39
CA HIS A 18 9.88 0.78 -21.95
C HIS A 18 10.26 0.52 -20.49
N ILE A 19 9.28 0.31 -19.61
CA ILE A 19 9.54 -0.09 -18.23
C ILE A 19 10.21 -1.46 -18.20
N THR A 20 9.67 -2.42 -18.94
CA THR A 20 10.22 -3.79 -19.00
C THR A 20 11.66 -3.79 -19.53
N ASP A 21 11.92 -3.04 -20.60
CA ASP A 21 13.27 -2.84 -21.16
C ASP A 21 14.23 -2.22 -20.13
N TRP A 22 13.79 -1.22 -19.39
CA TRP A 22 14.60 -0.60 -18.34
C TRP A 22 14.92 -1.59 -17.22
N PHE A 23 13.94 -2.39 -16.77
CA PHE A 23 14.17 -3.44 -15.79
C PHE A 23 15.19 -4.46 -16.29
N GLN A 24 15.03 -4.96 -17.52
CA GLN A 24 15.95 -5.92 -18.13
C GLN A 24 17.36 -5.35 -18.30
N PHE A 25 17.48 -4.10 -18.75
CA PHE A 25 18.77 -3.40 -18.88
C PHE A 25 19.50 -3.29 -17.53
N ASN A 26 18.75 -3.13 -16.45
CA ASN A 26 19.28 -3.09 -15.08
C ASN A 26 19.40 -4.47 -14.42
N LEU A 27 19.27 -5.56 -15.17
CA LEU A 27 19.31 -6.94 -14.68
C LEU A 27 18.26 -7.23 -13.59
N LEU A 28 17.13 -6.52 -13.64
CA LEU A 28 15.98 -6.71 -12.77
C LEU A 28 14.92 -7.51 -13.52
N LEU A 29 14.61 -8.71 -13.06
CA LEU A 29 13.50 -9.51 -13.60
C LEU A 29 12.21 -9.16 -12.87
N ILE A 30 11.18 -8.75 -13.61
CA ILE A 30 9.84 -8.53 -13.06
C ILE A 30 9.18 -9.89 -12.87
N ASN A 31 8.84 -10.22 -11.62
CA ASN A 31 8.04 -11.40 -11.35
C ASN A 31 6.55 -11.04 -11.47
N ALA A 32 5.99 -11.16 -12.67
CA ALA A 32 4.60 -10.76 -12.94
C ALA A 32 3.59 -11.41 -11.98
N ASN A 33 3.82 -12.65 -11.56
CA ASN A 33 2.96 -13.37 -10.60
C ASN A 33 3.00 -12.81 -9.17
N LYS A 34 4.08 -12.10 -8.80
CA LYS A 34 4.22 -11.44 -7.48
C LYS A 34 3.97 -9.93 -7.56
N THR A 35 3.71 -9.40 -8.75
CA THR A 35 3.50 -7.97 -8.97
C THR A 35 2.02 -7.65 -8.81
N ASN A 36 1.74 -6.63 -8.00
CA ASN A 36 0.40 -6.09 -7.82
C ASN A 36 0.26 -4.77 -8.58
N SER A 37 -0.89 -4.51 -9.19
CA SER A 37 -1.22 -3.20 -9.77
C SER A 37 -2.29 -2.49 -8.92
N ILE A 38 -2.09 -1.20 -8.65
CA ILE A 38 -3.05 -0.35 -7.94
C ILE A 38 -3.33 0.88 -8.78
N LEU A 39 -4.62 1.17 -9.00
CA LEU A 39 -5.06 2.38 -9.67
C LEU A 39 -5.48 3.42 -8.63
N PHE A 40 -4.60 4.39 -8.37
CA PHE A 40 -4.90 5.47 -7.44
C PHE A 40 -6.01 6.39 -7.96
N ARG A 41 -7.01 6.65 -7.11
CA ARG A 41 -8.14 7.53 -7.45
C ARG A 41 -8.80 8.11 -6.22
N HIS A 42 -9.46 9.26 -6.40
CA HIS A 42 -10.29 9.82 -5.34
C HIS A 42 -11.48 8.91 -4.99
N SER A 43 -11.86 8.81 -3.71
CA SER A 43 -12.96 7.94 -3.26
C SER A 43 -14.33 8.28 -3.87
N ARG A 44 -14.50 9.52 -4.31
CA ARG A 44 -15.71 9.99 -5.02
C ARG A 44 -15.78 9.52 -6.49
N ASN A 45 -14.71 8.93 -7.02
CA ASN A 45 -14.67 8.46 -8.39
C ASN A 45 -14.97 6.96 -8.46
N ASN A 46 -16.20 6.61 -8.83
CA ASN A 46 -16.72 5.24 -8.80
C ASN A 46 -17.07 4.68 -10.19
N HIS A 47 -16.43 5.18 -11.25
CA HIS A 47 -16.69 4.76 -12.64
C HIS A 47 -16.11 3.37 -12.94
N ASN A 48 -16.62 2.68 -13.97
CA ASN A 48 -16.07 1.40 -14.41
C ASN A 48 -14.61 1.55 -14.86
N PHE A 49 -13.74 0.67 -14.33
CA PHE A 49 -12.29 0.80 -14.42
C PHE A 49 -11.68 -0.11 -15.49
N PRO A 50 -10.47 0.22 -15.97
CA PRO A 50 -9.68 -0.71 -16.75
C PRO A 50 -9.42 -2.00 -15.98
N LYS A 51 -9.47 -3.12 -16.70
CA LYS A 51 -9.56 -4.44 -16.07
C LYS A 51 -8.20 -5.00 -15.64
N LYS A 52 -7.13 -4.67 -16.36
CA LYS A 52 -5.81 -5.32 -16.21
C LYS A 52 -4.68 -4.53 -16.88
N ILE A 53 -3.47 -4.71 -16.37
CA ILE A 53 -2.21 -4.31 -17.01
C ILE A 53 -1.54 -5.58 -17.52
N ASN A 54 -1.01 -5.56 -18.75
CA ASN A 54 -0.21 -6.68 -19.25
C ASN A 54 1.28 -6.41 -19.01
N ILE A 55 1.97 -7.38 -18.42
CA ILE A 55 3.42 -7.39 -18.23
C ILE A 55 3.94 -8.77 -18.68
N ASP A 56 4.83 -8.84 -19.65
CA ASP A 56 5.41 -10.10 -20.17
C ASP A 56 4.36 -11.18 -20.46
N ASN A 57 3.33 -10.84 -21.24
CA ASN A 57 2.18 -11.71 -21.56
C ASN A 57 1.36 -12.16 -20.34
N THR A 58 1.59 -11.59 -19.16
CA THR A 58 0.84 -11.88 -17.94
C THR A 58 -0.09 -10.72 -17.62
N ASP A 59 -1.37 -11.02 -17.48
CA ASP A 59 -2.38 -10.04 -17.09
C ASP A 59 -2.42 -9.86 -15.57
N ILE A 60 -2.14 -8.65 -15.12
CA ILE A 60 -2.15 -8.24 -13.71
C ILE A 60 -3.42 -7.44 -13.43
N ALA A 61 -4.31 -8.02 -12.64
CA ALA A 61 -5.54 -7.38 -12.20
C ALA A 61 -5.25 -6.26 -11.19
N TYR A 62 -6.06 -5.20 -11.25
CA TYR A 62 -6.01 -4.14 -10.26
C TYR A 62 -6.57 -4.61 -8.91
N ILE A 63 -5.84 -4.30 -7.84
CA ILE A 63 -6.29 -4.54 -6.47
C ILE A 63 -6.54 -3.21 -5.75
N SER A 64 -7.48 -3.22 -4.80
CA SER A 64 -7.83 -2.02 -4.02
C SER A 64 -6.86 -1.74 -2.89
N THR A 65 -6.20 -2.76 -2.36
CA THR A 65 -5.27 -2.62 -1.23
C THR A 65 -4.14 -3.63 -1.27
N THR A 66 -2.96 -3.24 -0.78
CA THR A 66 -1.82 -4.14 -0.58
C THR A 66 -1.06 -3.78 0.68
N LYS A 67 -0.36 -4.76 1.28
CA LYS A 67 0.65 -4.49 2.30
C LYS A 67 2.02 -4.34 1.64
N PHE A 68 2.70 -3.25 1.94
CA PHE A 68 4.06 -2.98 1.47
C PHE A 68 4.88 -2.41 2.62
N LEU A 69 6.00 -3.07 2.96
CA LEU A 69 6.90 -2.69 4.05
C LEU A 69 6.18 -2.44 5.40
N GLY A 70 5.17 -3.26 5.72
CA GLY A 70 4.40 -3.15 6.97
C GLY A 70 3.30 -2.08 6.96
N ILE A 71 3.18 -1.32 5.87
CA ILE A 71 2.15 -0.31 5.66
C ILE A 71 1.06 -0.87 4.74
N THR A 72 -0.20 -0.55 5.00
CA THR A 72 -1.30 -0.87 4.08
C THR A 72 -1.53 0.31 3.16
N ILE A 73 -1.34 0.09 1.86
CA ILE A 73 -1.59 1.05 0.78
C ILE A 73 -2.98 0.75 0.22
N ASP A 74 -3.77 1.80 0.04
CA ASP A 74 -5.15 1.73 -0.46
C ASP A 74 -5.26 2.56 -1.75
N GLU A 75 -6.13 2.14 -2.67
CA GLU A 75 -6.38 2.78 -3.96
C GLU A 75 -6.89 4.22 -3.84
N HIS A 76 -7.48 4.58 -2.70
CA HIS A 76 -7.88 5.95 -2.39
C HIS A 76 -6.85 6.74 -1.60
N MET A 77 -5.66 6.15 -1.39
CA MET A 77 -4.58 6.71 -0.59
C MET A 77 -5.07 7.10 0.82
N ASN A 78 -6.01 6.31 1.36
CA ASN A 78 -6.62 6.56 2.66
C ASN A 78 -5.76 5.97 3.79
N TRP A 79 -5.24 6.85 4.64
CA TRP A 79 -4.40 6.49 5.78
C TRP A 79 -5.17 6.25 7.08
N ARG A 80 -6.51 6.40 7.07
CA ARG A 80 -7.32 6.29 8.28
C ARG A 80 -7.23 4.91 8.92
N ALA A 81 -7.36 3.84 8.14
CA ALA A 81 -7.29 2.47 8.68
C ALA A 81 -5.89 2.13 9.23
N PRO A 82 -4.77 2.37 8.51
CA PRO A 82 -3.43 2.24 9.06
C PRO A 82 -3.20 3.08 10.33
N ALA A 83 -3.61 4.35 10.31
CA ALA A 83 -3.42 5.27 11.44
C ALA A 83 -4.22 4.82 12.66
N GLN A 84 -5.48 4.42 12.48
CA GLN A 84 -6.31 3.93 13.58
C GLN A 84 -5.75 2.66 14.21
N LEU A 85 -5.20 1.75 13.40
CA LEU A 85 -4.53 0.55 13.88
C LEU A 85 -3.28 0.89 14.71
N LEU A 86 -2.45 1.82 14.23
CA LEU A 86 -1.27 2.29 14.96
C LEU A 86 -1.66 2.96 16.28
N CYS A 87 -2.62 3.90 16.25
CA CYS A 87 -3.13 4.57 17.43
C CYS A 87 -3.71 3.57 18.44
N GLY A 88 -4.45 2.54 17.99
CA GLY A 88 -4.96 1.49 18.87
C GLY A 88 -3.85 0.71 19.58
N ARG A 89 -2.77 0.37 18.87
CA ARG A 89 -1.59 -0.31 19.46
C ARG A 89 -0.89 0.57 20.48
N LEU A 90 -0.67 1.84 20.15
CA LEU A 90 -0.04 2.81 21.06
C LEU A 90 -0.89 3.04 22.31
N SER A 91 -2.20 3.24 22.16
CA SER A 91 -3.12 3.41 23.28
C SER A 91 -3.11 2.23 24.25
N LYS A 92 -3.03 0.99 23.71
CA LYS A 92 -2.92 -0.22 24.54
C LYS A 92 -1.62 -0.26 25.33
N ILE A 93 -0.50 0.09 24.70
CA ILE A 93 0.82 0.17 25.37
C ILE A 93 0.77 1.23 26.47
N CYS A 94 0.33 2.45 26.16
CA CYS A 94 0.21 3.53 27.14
C CYS A 94 -0.69 3.16 28.32
N SER A 95 -1.81 2.48 28.06
CA SER A 95 -2.72 2.01 29.12
C SER A 95 -2.04 0.97 30.01
N THR A 96 -1.31 0.03 29.41
CA THR A 96 -0.55 -1.00 30.13
C THR A 96 0.55 -0.37 31.00
N LEU A 97 1.31 0.58 30.45
CA LEU A 97 2.33 1.34 31.19
C LEU A 97 1.74 2.13 32.35
N LYS A 98 0.55 2.72 32.15
CA LYS A 98 -0.16 3.47 33.20
C LYS A 98 -0.60 2.57 34.35
N GLU A 99 -1.08 1.36 34.07
CA GLU A 99 -1.41 0.39 35.12
C GLU A 99 -0.16 -0.16 35.82
N LEU A 100 0.89 -0.50 35.07
CA LEU A 100 2.18 -0.92 35.64
C LEU A 100 2.74 0.12 36.60
N LYS A 101 2.68 1.41 36.25
CA LYS A 101 3.12 2.51 37.13
C LYS A 101 2.42 2.51 38.49
N LYS A 102 1.18 2.03 38.60
CA LYS A 102 0.45 1.98 39.89
C LYS A 102 0.92 0.84 40.81
N VAL A 103 1.46 -0.23 40.24
CA VAL A 103 1.83 -1.45 40.98
C VAL A 103 3.33 -1.59 41.19
N MET A 104 4.15 -0.78 40.51
CA MET A 104 5.60 -0.78 40.65
C MET A 104 6.05 0.14 41.81
N ASP A 105 6.98 -0.35 42.64
CA ASP A 105 7.61 0.45 43.70
C ASP A 105 8.45 1.59 43.10
N GLN A 106 8.53 2.71 43.82
CA GLN A 106 9.17 3.94 43.39
C GLN A 106 10.65 3.71 43.02
N LYS A 107 11.32 2.75 43.67
CA LYS A 107 12.70 2.36 43.38
C LYS A 107 12.88 1.71 42.01
N THR A 108 11.92 0.90 41.54
CA THR A 108 12.02 0.22 40.25
C THR A 108 11.75 1.16 39.06
N LEU A 109 10.97 2.22 39.28
CA LEU A 109 10.67 3.25 38.29
C LEU A 109 11.89 4.09 37.88
N ILE A 110 12.86 4.28 38.77
CA ILE A 110 14.02 5.16 38.56
C ILE A 110 15.16 4.43 37.83
N THR A 111 15.20 3.09 37.87
CA THR A 111 16.25 2.29 37.22
C THR A 111 15.95 2.00 35.73
N ALA A 112 14.71 2.21 35.28
CA ALA A 112 14.26 1.91 33.91
C ALA A 112 14.16 3.13 32.97
N SER A 113 14.49 4.34 33.45
CA SER A 113 14.56 5.58 32.66
C SER A 113 16.01 5.92 32.31
#